data_AF-A0A7K0BSR1-F1
#
_entry.id   AF-A0A7K0BSR1-F1
#
_cell.length_a   1.000
_cell.length_b   1.000
_cell.length_c   1.000
_cell.angle_alpha   90.00
_cell.angle_beta   90.00
_cell.angle_gamma   90.00
#
_symmetry.space_group_name_H-M   'P 1'
#
loop_
_entity.id
_entity.type
_entity.pdbx_description
1 polymer ?
#
loop_
_entity_poly.entity_id
_entity_poly.type
_entity_poly.pdbx_seq_one_letter_code
_entity_poly.pdbx_strand_id
1 'polypeptide(L)'
;MTETLGPPVGHVHSAALPWVTAGPVGLQVLRVSPDTWVVRNRFQAGFRLPKHKHTGGVHAYTFSGRWQYAEYGIDYVAGTFIYEPPGSIHTLTVQEDSDILFTIQGAFIEFDEQENISGIVDGESTLNAYYALCDASGIPRPEGILR
;
A
#
# COMPACT_ATOMS: atom_id res chain seq x y z
N MET A 1 -26.68 9.68 27.02
CA MET A 1 -25.26 9.41 27.26
C MET A 1 -24.49 10.22 26.24
N THR A 2 -23.71 11.20 26.67
CA THR A 2 -22.85 11.98 25.76
C THR A 2 -21.64 11.10 25.43
N GLU A 3 -21.59 10.56 24.21
CA GLU A 3 -20.34 10.03 23.67
C GLU A 3 -19.34 11.18 23.65
N THR A 4 -18.30 11.08 24.46
CA THR A 4 -17.12 11.93 24.31
C THR A 4 -16.46 11.52 22.99
N LEU A 5 -16.78 12.24 21.91
CA LEU A 5 -16.00 12.19 20.69
C LEU A 5 -14.54 12.49 21.07
N GLY A 6 -13.64 11.56 20.74
CA GLY A 6 -12.21 11.76 20.92
C GLY A 6 -11.70 13.00 20.18
N PRO A 7 -10.39 13.30 20.26
CA PRO A 7 -9.83 14.43 19.52
C PRO A 7 -10.16 14.28 18.01
N PRO A 8 -10.50 15.37 17.32
CA PRO A 8 -10.87 15.33 15.89
C PRO A 8 -9.70 14.95 14.98
N VAL A 9 -8.48 14.84 15.54
CA VAL A 9 -7.25 14.50 14.82
C VAL A 9 -6.70 13.19 15.38
N GLY A 10 -6.69 12.16 14.54
CA GLY A 10 -5.99 10.92 14.82
C GLY A 10 -4.51 10.99 14.45
N HIS A 11 -3.68 10.20 15.12
CA HIS A 11 -2.28 10.02 14.77
C HIS A 11 -1.87 8.56 15.00
N VAL A 12 -0.87 8.10 14.25
CA VAL A 12 -0.24 6.81 14.48
C VAL A 12 1.26 6.96 14.23
N HIS A 13 2.07 6.46 15.16
CA HIS A 13 3.51 6.39 14.96
C HIS A 13 3.86 5.08 14.25
N SER A 14 4.64 5.12 13.17
CA SER A 14 4.94 3.91 12.39
C SER A 14 5.62 2.81 13.20
N ALA A 15 6.36 3.14 14.25
CA ALA A 15 6.95 2.13 15.16
C ALA A 15 5.91 1.36 16.01
N ALA A 16 4.68 1.86 16.13
CA ALA A 16 3.58 1.14 16.80
C ALA A 16 2.89 0.14 15.86
N LEU A 17 3.18 0.19 14.56
CA LEU A 17 2.67 -0.71 13.55
C LEU A 17 3.78 -1.72 13.21
N PRO A 18 3.61 -3.02 13.47
CA PRO A 18 4.65 -3.99 13.11
C PRO A 18 4.82 -4.09 11.60
N TRP A 19 6.04 -4.36 11.15
CA TRP A 19 6.22 -4.84 9.78
C TRP A 19 5.81 -6.31 9.70
N VAL A 20 4.97 -6.65 8.73
CA VAL A 20 4.69 -8.03 8.33
C VAL A 20 5.06 -8.23 6.87
N THR A 21 5.29 -9.47 6.45
CA THR A 21 5.79 -9.77 5.10
C THR A 21 4.87 -10.74 4.35
N ALA A 22 4.48 -10.38 3.14
CA ALA A 22 3.90 -11.29 2.15
C ALA A 22 4.96 -11.58 1.08
N GLY A 23 5.72 -12.66 1.27
CA GLY A 23 6.87 -12.98 0.42
C GLY A 23 7.89 -11.83 0.39
N PRO A 24 8.23 -11.26 -0.78
CA PRO A 24 9.21 -10.17 -0.91
C PRO A 24 8.67 -8.77 -0.55
N VAL A 25 7.43 -8.68 -0.05
CA VAL A 25 6.76 -7.41 0.26
C VAL A 25 6.55 -7.26 1.76
N GLY A 26 7.23 -6.30 2.37
CA GLY A 26 6.90 -5.78 3.70
C GLY A 26 5.72 -4.82 3.63
N LEU A 27 4.84 -4.87 4.63
CA LEU A 27 3.61 -4.08 4.73
C LEU A 27 3.44 -3.48 6.12
N GLN A 28 3.07 -2.20 6.17
CA GLN A 28 2.40 -1.54 7.29
C GLN A 28 1.12 -0.87 6.79
N VAL A 29 0.00 -1.03 7.50
CA VAL A 29 -1.26 -0.33 7.23
C VAL A 29 -1.44 0.81 8.23
N LEU A 30 -1.44 2.06 7.75
CA LEU A 30 -1.46 3.26 8.60
C LEU A 30 -2.87 3.81 8.79
N ARG A 31 -3.69 3.80 7.72
CA ARG A 31 -5.06 4.31 7.73
C ARG A 31 -5.94 3.52 6.78
N VAL A 32 -7.19 3.28 7.17
CA VAL A 32 -8.24 2.68 6.33
C VAL A 32 -9.57 3.35 6.62
N SER A 33 -10.11 4.06 5.63
CA SER A 33 -11.48 4.56 5.57
C SER A 33 -12.26 3.90 4.42
N PRO A 34 -13.59 4.08 4.33
CA PRO A 34 -14.39 3.46 3.26
C PRO A 34 -13.93 3.78 1.83
N ASP A 35 -13.22 4.88 1.63
CA ASP A 35 -12.83 5.43 0.33
C ASP A 35 -11.32 5.61 0.16
N THR A 36 -10.53 5.61 1.23
CA THR A 36 -9.10 5.95 1.18
C THR A 36 -8.32 5.12 2.18
N TRP A 37 -7.13 4.69 1.78
CA TRP A 37 -6.24 3.93 2.63
C TRP A 37 -4.78 4.33 2.41
N VAL A 38 -3.98 4.15 3.46
CA VAL A 38 -2.58 4.55 3.49
C VAL A 38 -1.76 3.36 3.95
N VAL A 39 -0.80 2.97 3.11
CA VAL A 39 0.12 1.87 3.39
C VAL A 39 1.54 2.32 3.17
N ARG A 40 2.44 1.70 3.92
CA ARG A 40 3.87 1.78 3.67
C ARG A 40 4.36 0.39 3.29
N ASN A 41 5.04 0.31 2.16
CA ASN A 41 5.55 -0.95 1.64
C ASN A 41 7.07 -0.92 1.57
N ARG A 42 7.66 -2.08 1.86
CA ARG A 42 9.06 -2.36 1.59
C ARG A 42 9.14 -3.47 0.57
N PHE A 43 9.58 -3.17 -0.64
CA PHE A 43 9.71 -4.16 -1.69
C PHE A 43 11.16 -4.58 -1.84
N GLN A 44 11.41 -5.88 -1.97
CA GLN A 44 12.73 -6.40 -2.33
C GLN A 44 13.00 -6.23 -3.83
N ALA A 45 14.28 -6.06 -4.18
CA ALA A 45 14.74 -6.00 -5.56
C ALA A 45 14.30 -7.25 -6.36
N GLY A 46 13.93 -7.02 -7.62
CA GLY A 46 13.39 -8.06 -8.51
C GLY A 46 11.89 -8.31 -8.33
N PHE A 47 11.23 -7.70 -7.34
CA PHE A 47 9.79 -7.78 -7.21
C PHE A 47 9.07 -7.09 -8.40
N ARG A 48 8.00 -7.73 -8.86
CA ARG A 48 7.09 -7.20 -9.88
C ARG A 48 5.66 -7.39 -9.40
N LEU A 49 4.93 -6.29 -9.24
CA LEU A 49 3.50 -6.34 -9.01
C LEU A 49 2.78 -6.59 -10.34
N PRO A 50 1.74 -7.46 -10.39
CA PRO A 50 0.95 -7.65 -11.60
C PRO A 50 0.40 -6.33 -12.16
N LYS A 51 0.08 -6.32 -13.46
CA LYS A 51 -0.55 -5.17 -14.09
C LYS A 51 -1.85 -4.88 -13.36
N HIS A 52 -2.11 -3.63 -13.01
CA HIS A 52 -3.32 -3.27 -12.27
C HIS A 52 -3.84 -1.90 -12.68
N LYS A 53 -5.13 -1.68 -12.42
CA LYS A 53 -5.83 -0.42 -12.66
C LYS A 53 -6.30 0.19 -11.35
N HIS A 54 -6.02 1.47 -11.12
CA HIS A 54 -6.57 2.19 -9.97
C HIS A 54 -7.98 2.72 -10.27
N THR A 55 -8.91 2.54 -9.33
CA THR A 55 -10.27 3.08 -9.45
C THR A 55 -10.38 4.53 -8.97
N GLY A 56 -9.46 4.96 -8.10
CA GLY A 56 -9.28 6.35 -7.67
C GLY A 56 -7.83 6.82 -7.86
N GLY A 57 -7.51 8.01 -7.32
CA GLY A 57 -6.17 8.57 -7.42
C GLY A 57 -5.20 7.96 -6.41
N VAL A 58 -3.92 7.92 -6.76
CA VAL A 58 -2.84 7.50 -5.85
C VAL A 58 -1.82 8.62 -5.71
N HIS A 59 -1.37 8.85 -4.48
CA HIS A 59 -0.18 9.63 -4.20
C HIS A 59 0.86 8.72 -3.56
N ALA A 60 2.10 8.77 -4.04
CA ALA A 60 3.18 8.00 -3.46
C ALA A 60 4.41 8.87 -3.15
N TYR A 61 5.17 8.45 -2.14
CA TYR A 61 6.46 9.05 -1.81
C TYR A 61 7.49 7.96 -1.57
N THR A 62 8.64 8.09 -2.25
CA THR A 62 9.74 7.13 -2.16
C THR A 62 10.73 7.60 -1.11
N PHE A 63 10.90 6.83 -0.04
CA PHE A 63 11.88 7.12 1.01
C PHE A 63 13.28 6.62 0.64
N SER A 64 13.38 5.48 -0.02
CA SER A 64 14.63 4.84 -0.44
C SER A 64 14.41 3.86 -1.58
N GLY A 65 15.50 3.49 -2.25
CA GLY A 65 15.51 2.47 -3.31
C GLY A 65 15.32 3.05 -4.70
N ARG A 66 14.97 2.16 -5.63
CA ARG A 66 14.72 2.45 -7.04
C ARG A 66 13.69 1.48 -7.60
N TRP A 67 12.62 2.05 -8.14
CA TRP A 67 11.49 1.31 -8.71
C TRP A 67 10.93 2.07 -9.91
N GLN A 68 10.13 1.41 -10.74
CA GLN A 68 9.58 1.95 -11.98
C GLN A 68 8.17 1.43 -12.25
N TYR A 69 7.40 2.17 -13.05
CA TYR A 69 6.36 1.56 -13.88
C TYR A 69 6.98 1.07 -15.19
N ALA A 70 6.81 -0.22 -15.50
CA ALA A 70 7.44 -0.87 -16.65
C ALA A 70 7.06 -0.20 -17.99
N GLU A 71 5.88 0.40 -18.05
CA GLU A 71 5.34 1.07 -19.23
C GLU A 71 6.03 2.41 -19.53
N TYR A 72 6.66 3.04 -18.52
CA TYR A 72 7.24 4.38 -18.66
C TYR A 72 8.76 4.37 -18.63
N GLY A 73 9.38 3.39 -17.97
CA GLY A 73 10.85 3.28 -17.87
C GLY A 73 11.52 4.44 -17.11
N ILE A 74 10.79 5.10 -16.22
CA ILE A 74 11.27 6.22 -15.40
C ILE A 74 11.63 5.68 -14.02
N ASP A 75 12.88 5.93 -13.60
CA ASP A 75 13.35 5.62 -12.25
C ASP A 75 12.72 6.56 -11.20
N TYR A 76 12.01 5.97 -10.24
CA TYR A 76 11.54 6.63 -9.04
C TYR A 76 12.48 6.25 -7.89
N VAL A 77 13.17 7.26 -7.34
CA VAL A 77 14.22 7.10 -6.32
C VAL A 77 13.87 7.90 -5.07
N ALA A 78 14.71 7.82 -4.04
CA ALA A 78 14.51 8.59 -2.80
C ALA A 78 14.19 10.08 -3.08
N GLY A 79 13.11 10.57 -2.49
CA GLY A 79 12.63 11.94 -2.66
C GLY A 79 11.63 12.14 -3.79
N THR A 80 11.37 11.12 -4.62
CA THR A 80 10.34 11.20 -5.66
C THR A 80 8.94 11.19 -5.06
N PHE A 81 8.14 12.19 -5.41
CA PHE A 81 6.68 12.20 -5.24
C PHE A 81 6.01 11.79 -6.55
N ILE A 82 4.98 10.95 -6.45
CA ILE A 82 4.24 10.41 -7.58
C ILE A 82 2.77 10.73 -7.38
N TYR A 83 2.12 11.14 -8.47
CA TYR A 83 0.67 11.17 -8.58
C TYR A 83 0.23 10.28 -9.73
N GLU A 84 -0.69 9.37 -9.44
CA GLU A 84 -1.32 8.51 -10.42
C GLU A 84 -2.80 8.90 -10.54
N PRO A 85 -3.26 9.32 -11.73
CA PRO A 85 -4.66 9.69 -11.91
C PRO A 85 -5.58 8.45 -11.83
N PRO A 86 -6.85 8.63 -11.43
CA PRO A 86 -7.86 7.57 -11.52
C PRO A 86 -7.91 6.94 -12.91
N GLY A 87 -7.97 5.62 -12.96
CA GLY A 87 -7.99 4.86 -14.21
C GLY A 87 -6.61 4.63 -14.83
N SER A 88 -5.52 5.11 -14.22
CA SER A 88 -4.17 4.71 -14.58
C SER A 88 -4.01 3.19 -14.48
N ILE A 89 -3.26 2.63 -15.43
CA ILE A 89 -2.95 1.21 -15.53
C ILE A 89 -1.44 1.08 -15.69
N HIS A 90 -0.80 0.30 -14.83
CA HIS A 90 0.64 0.15 -14.84
C HIS A 90 1.09 -1.14 -14.17
N THR A 91 2.39 -1.39 -14.30
CA THR A 91 3.11 -2.50 -13.68
C THR A 91 4.26 -1.95 -12.83
N LEU A 92 4.17 -2.08 -11.52
CA LEU A 92 5.28 -1.74 -10.61
C LEU A 92 6.39 -2.80 -10.69
N THR A 93 7.62 -2.35 -10.90
CA THR A 93 8.85 -3.17 -10.89
C THR A 93 9.89 -2.55 -9.98
N VAL A 94 10.65 -3.38 -9.27
CA VAL A 94 11.59 -2.92 -8.24
C VAL A 94 13.01 -3.31 -8.62
N GLN A 95 13.87 -2.32 -8.86
CA GLN A 95 15.27 -2.52 -9.28
C GLN A 95 16.20 -2.62 -8.07
N GLU A 96 15.89 -1.89 -6.99
CA GLU A 96 16.61 -1.91 -5.71
C GLU A 96 15.60 -1.92 -4.56
N ASP A 97 15.95 -2.54 -3.43
CA ASP A 97 15.09 -2.58 -2.24
C ASP A 97 14.52 -1.19 -1.92
N SER A 98 13.20 -1.07 -1.95
CA SER A 98 12.49 0.22 -1.97
C SER A 98 11.52 0.35 -0.80
N ASP A 99 11.47 1.53 -0.19
CA ASP A 99 10.55 1.88 0.90
C ASP A 99 9.65 3.03 0.44
N ILE A 100 8.36 2.77 0.33
CA ILE A 100 7.41 3.63 -0.37
C ILE A 100 6.14 3.79 0.47
N LEU A 101 5.65 5.02 0.62
CA LEU A 101 4.32 5.30 1.14
C LEU A 101 3.35 5.46 -0.03
N PHE A 102 2.18 4.83 0.05
CA PHE A 102 1.06 5.05 -0.86
C PHE A 102 -0.16 5.55 -0.10
N THR A 103 -0.80 6.59 -0.63
CA THR A 103 -2.15 7.03 -0.27
C THR A 103 -3.06 6.77 -1.45
N ILE A 104 -4.01 5.87 -1.28
CA ILE A 104 -4.82 5.31 -2.36
C ILE A 104 -6.28 5.64 -2.09
N GLN A 105 -6.94 6.22 -3.09
CA GLN A 105 -8.39 6.34 -3.10
C GLN A 105 -9.00 5.15 -3.86
N GLY A 106 -10.04 4.55 -3.29
CA GLY A 106 -10.74 3.41 -3.85
C GLY A 106 -9.92 2.12 -3.75
N ALA A 107 -9.78 1.43 -4.88
CA ALA A 107 -9.21 0.11 -5.00
C ALA A 107 -8.23 0.05 -6.19
N PHE A 108 -7.45 -1.02 -6.28
CA PHE A 108 -6.85 -1.44 -7.54
C PHE A 108 -7.38 -2.80 -7.98
N ILE A 109 -7.52 -2.95 -9.30
CA ILE A 109 -7.98 -4.15 -9.98
C ILE A 109 -6.76 -4.80 -10.61
N GLU A 110 -6.44 -6.02 -10.19
CA GLU A 110 -5.32 -6.78 -10.73
C GLU A 110 -5.75 -7.55 -11.98
N PHE A 111 -4.82 -7.66 -12.93
CA PHE A 111 -4.99 -8.44 -14.14
C PHE A 111 -4.01 -9.62 -14.17
N ASP A 112 -4.49 -10.76 -14.67
CA ASP A 112 -3.62 -11.89 -15.02
C ASP A 112 -2.91 -11.68 -16.38
N GLU A 113 -2.11 -12.66 -16.80
CA GLU A 113 -1.38 -12.63 -18.07
C GLU A 113 -2.29 -12.64 -19.31
N GLN A 114 -3.55 -13.06 -19.17
CA GLN A 114 -4.57 -13.05 -20.22
C GLN A 114 -5.46 -11.80 -20.17
N GLU A 115 -5.08 -10.81 -19.36
CA GLU A 115 -5.83 -9.56 -19.11
C GLU A 115 -7.22 -9.74 -18.48
N ASN A 116 -7.49 -10.89 -17.84
CA ASN A 116 -8.69 -11.05 -17.03
C ASN A 116 -8.48 -10.45 -15.64
N ILE A 117 -9.57 -10.03 -15.00
CA ILE A 117 -9.53 -9.59 -13.60
C ILE A 117 -9.19 -10.79 -12.72
N SER A 118 -8.06 -10.72 -12.02
CA SER A 118 -7.58 -11.74 -11.09
C SER A 118 -7.84 -11.38 -9.63
N GLY A 119 -8.03 -10.09 -9.33
CA GLY A 119 -8.22 -9.61 -7.97
C GLY A 119 -8.75 -8.18 -7.92
N ILE A 120 -9.35 -7.84 -6.78
CA ILE A 120 -9.72 -6.46 -6.41
C ILE A 120 -9.17 -6.25 -5.00
N VAL A 121 -8.34 -5.22 -4.84
CA VAL A 121 -7.69 -4.90 -3.57
C VAL A 121 -8.06 -3.48 -3.16
N ASP A 122 -8.59 -3.36 -1.95
CA ASP A 122 -9.02 -2.12 -1.32
C ASP A 122 -8.46 -2.01 0.11
N GLY A 123 -8.83 -0.94 0.82
CA GLY A 123 -8.36 -0.71 2.18
C GLY A 123 -8.77 -1.80 3.17
N GLU A 124 -9.99 -2.35 3.05
CA GLU A 124 -10.50 -3.35 4.00
C GLU A 124 -9.88 -4.73 3.76
N SER A 125 -9.79 -5.18 2.51
CA SER A 125 -9.07 -6.40 2.14
C SER A 125 -7.59 -6.33 2.52
N THR A 126 -6.93 -5.18 2.32
CA THR A 126 -5.54 -4.97 2.76
C THR A 126 -5.40 -5.05 4.28
N LEU A 127 -6.34 -4.45 5.03
CA LEU A 127 -6.33 -4.53 6.49
C LEU A 127 -6.49 -5.96 6.99
N ASN A 128 -7.41 -6.71 6.38
CA ASN A 128 -7.66 -8.11 6.71
C ASN A 128 -6.42 -8.97 6.41
N ALA A 129 -5.76 -8.74 5.27
CA ALA A 129 -4.50 -9.40 4.94
C ALA A 129 -3.39 -9.06 5.94
N TYR A 130 -3.26 -7.78 6.33
CA TYR A 130 -2.28 -7.34 7.31
C TYR A 130 -2.48 -8.00 8.68
N TYR A 131 -3.71 -8.11 9.16
CA TYR A 131 -4.03 -8.84 10.39
C TYR A 131 -3.77 -10.34 10.27
N ALA A 132 -4.11 -10.97 9.14
CA ALA A 132 -3.81 -12.38 8.91
C ALA A 132 -2.29 -12.66 8.91
N LEU A 133 -1.50 -11.76 8.35
CA LEU A 133 -0.04 -11.85 8.37
C LEU A 133 0.55 -11.63 9.77
N CYS A 134 -0.05 -10.75 10.58
CA CYS A 134 0.30 -10.60 11.99
C CYS A 134 0.09 -11.94 12.72
N ASP A 135 -1.10 -12.52 12.61
CA ASP A 135 -1.45 -13.77 13.28
C ASP A 135 -0.54 -14.93 12.83
N ALA A 136 -0.31 -15.06 11.52
CA ALA A 136 0.55 -16.10 10.95
C ALA A 136 2.02 -15.97 11.41
N SER A 137 2.46 -14.76 11.74
CA SER A 137 3.81 -14.47 12.22
C SER A 137 3.93 -14.48 13.75
N GLY A 138 2.84 -14.75 14.47
CA GLY A 138 2.80 -14.64 15.93
C GLY A 138 3.00 -13.22 16.46
N ILE A 139 2.77 -12.22 15.62
CA ILE A 139 2.90 -10.80 15.95
C ILE A 139 1.53 -10.31 16.44
N PRO A 140 1.43 -9.65 17.61
CA PRO A 140 0.18 -9.04 18.05
C PRO A 140 -0.36 -8.07 17.01
N ARG A 141 -1.65 -8.17 16.69
CA ARG A 141 -2.32 -7.21 15.80
C ARG A 141 -2.18 -5.80 16.39
N PRO A 142 -1.77 -4.79 15.59
CA PRO A 142 -1.58 -3.46 16.11
C PRO A 142 -2.90 -2.77 16.45
N GLU A 143 -2.86 -2.02 17.53
CA GLU A 143 -3.88 -1.03 17.88
C GLU A 143 -3.48 0.33 17.28
N GLY A 144 -4.45 1.18 16.94
CA GLY A 144 -4.18 2.54 16.48
C GLY A 144 -4.03 2.76 14.98
N ILE A 145 -4.33 1.76 14.13
CA ILE A 145 -4.58 2.01 12.70
C ILE A 145 -5.72 3.03 12.57
N LEU A 146 -5.49 4.11 11.85
CA LEU A 146 -6.46 5.19 11.70
C LEU A 146 -7.68 4.73 10.89
N ARG A 147 -8.87 5.19 11.29
CA ARG A 147 -10.15 4.91 10.63
C ARG A 147 -10.73 6.18 10.01
#